data_AF-A0A183D5P6-F1
#
_entry.id   AF-A0A183D5P6-F1
#
_cell.length_a   1.000
_cell.length_b   1.000
_cell.length_c   1.000
_cell.angle_alpha   90.00
_cell.angle_beta   90.00
_cell.angle_gamma   90.00
#
_symmetry.space_group_name_H-M   'P 1'
#
loop_
_entity.id
_entity.type
_entity.pdbx_description
1 polymer ?
#
loop_
_entity_poly.entity_id
_entity_poly.type
_entity_poly.pdbx_seq_one_letter_code
_entity_poly.pdbx_strand_id
1 'polypeptide(L)'
;MDGSASLSEGKVSSFMEGGFSLASYTSKRFVKSFPKGLRQDSSNMDPMPSWICGVQSVAMNMQTAGEYLDLVNGLFRINGGCGYVLKPKTLIDGFDPRMPEVSNTIVKRLSVGVISGQYLPKTSTASDVIDPSTEIIMPVQVCCCDFRFNPQFNETFTFTLHFPELALLRFCVKDFDSTSANDFVGEYTVPVNSIRGGYSHIRLNTGYAHTVDECASILVRIAFE
;
A
#
# COMPACT_ATOMS: atom_id res chain seq x y z
N MET A 1 -5.89 -26.02 20.08
CA MET A 1 -6.80 -25.27 19.19
C MET A 1 -6.53 -25.72 17.77
N ASP A 2 -7.40 -26.57 17.24
CA ASP A 2 -7.33 -27.26 15.94
C ASP A 2 -8.14 -26.57 14.83
N GLY A 3 -8.87 -25.49 15.13
CA GLY A 3 -9.64 -24.70 14.16
C GLY A 3 -8.91 -23.50 13.56
N SER A 4 -9.48 -22.94 12.49
CA SER A 4 -9.08 -21.66 11.91
C SER A 4 -9.54 -20.50 12.81
N ALA A 5 -8.60 -19.70 13.29
CA ALA A 5 -8.91 -18.57 14.16
C ALA A 5 -9.43 -17.37 13.35
N SER A 6 -10.39 -16.63 13.93
CA SER A 6 -10.79 -15.29 13.45
C SER A 6 -10.39 -14.26 14.50
N LEU A 7 -9.62 -13.25 14.11
CA LEU A 7 -9.03 -12.25 15.01
C LEU A 7 -9.50 -10.84 14.62
N SER A 8 -9.87 -10.01 15.60
CA SER A 8 -10.08 -8.59 15.34
C SER A 8 -8.77 -7.87 15.04
N GLU A 9 -8.81 -6.74 14.33
CA GLU A 9 -7.61 -5.92 14.06
C GLU A 9 -6.81 -5.62 15.33
N GLY A 10 -7.50 -5.29 16.44
CA GLY A 10 -6.85 -5.01 17.72
C GLY A 10 -6.18 -6.24 18.34
N LYS A 11 -6.71 -7.44 18.09
CA LYS A 11 -6.06 -8.68 18.54
C LYS A 11 -4.81 -8.97 17.71
N VAL A 12 -4.83 -8.72 16.41
CA VAL A 12 -3.63 -8.79 15.56
C VAL A 12 -2.57 -7.80 16.02
N SER A 13 -2.95 -6.54 16.30
CA SER A 13 -2.02 -5.53 16.85
C SER A 13 -1.39 -6.01 18.16
N SER A 14 -2.16 -6.63 19.06
CA SER A 14 -1.61 -7.17 20.31
C SER A 14 -0.60 -8.30 20.09
N PHE A 15 -0.74 -9.09 19.02
CA PHE A 15 0.27 -10.10 18.64
C PHE A 15 1.46 -9.50 17.91
N MET A 16 1.29 -8.35 17.24
CA MET A 16 2.42 -7.60 16.72
C MET A 16 3.26 -7.05 17.87
N GLU A 17 2.64 -6.50 18.91
CA GLU A 17 3.35 -5.90 20.04
C GLU A 17 3.90 -6.93 21.04
N GLY A 18 3.13 -7.99 21.31
CA GLY A 18 3.57 -9.10 22.15
C GLY A 18 4.48 -10.02 21.36
N GLY A 19 5.68 -10.34 21.84
CA GLY A 19 6.70 -11.15 21.13
C GLY A 19 6.32 -12.60 20.76
N PHE A 20 5.03 -12.95 20.74
CA PHE A 20 4.51 -14.18 20.17
C PHE A 20 4.46 -14.06 18.64
N SER A 21 5.23 -14.89 17.93
CA SER A 21 5.21 -14.92 16.46
C SER A 21 3.93 -15.57 15.95
N LEU A 22 2.94 -14.73 15.61
CA LEU A 22 1.74 -15.17 14.89
C LEU A 22 2.11 -15.76 13.52
N ALA A 23 3.23 -15.34 12.91
CA ALA A 23 3.76 -15.91 11.68
C ALA A 23 4.04 -17.43 11.79
N SER A 24 4.59 -17.89 12.92
CA SER A 24 4.80 -19.33 13.16
C SER A 24 3.48 -20.11 13.18
N TYR A 25 2.40 -19.52 13.70
CA TYR A 25 1.08 -20.15 13.69
C TYR A 25 0.45 -20.12 12.27
N THR A 26 0.48 -18.98 11.58
CA THR A 26 -0.10 -18.80 10.25
C THR A 26 0.66 -19.53 9.14
N SER A 27 1.89 -20.01 9.41
CA SER A 27 2.60 -20.94 8.50
C SER A 27 1.91 -22.30 8.36
N LYS A 28 1.20 -22.74 9.41
CA LYS A 28 0.58 -24.08 9.50
C LYS A 28 -0.94 -24.04 9.54
N ARG A 29 -1.54 -22.86 9.75
CA ARG A 29 -2.98 -22.68 9.98
C ARG A 29 -3.51 -21.47 9.22
N PHE A 30 -4.77 -21.57 8.80
CA PHE A 30 -5.48 -20.47 8.17
C PHE A 30 -6.07 -19.55 9.24
N VAL A 31 -5.85 -18.25 9.09
CA VAL A 31 -6.36 -17.20 9.98
C VAL A 31 -7.11 -16.16 9.17
N LYS A 32 -8.25 -15.73 9.71
CA LYS A 32 -8.99 -14.56 9.23
C LYS A 32 -8.77 -13.40 10.19
N SER A 33 -8.49 -12.21 9.66
CA SER A 33 -8.60 -10.96 10.43
C SER A 33 -9.79 -10.12 9.93
N PHE A 34 -10.32 -9.26 10.78
CA PHE A 34 -11.47 -8.40 10.45
C PHE A 34 -11.44 -7.06 11.23
N PRO A 35 -12.09 -6.01 10.71
CA PRO A 35 -12.12 -4.69 11.36
C PRO A 35 -12.85 -4.75 12.71
N LYS A 36 -12.46 -3.90 13.67
CA LYS A 36 -13.13 -3.87 14.98
C LYS A 36 -14.58 -3.36 14.85
N GLY A 37 -15.47 -3.86 15.70
CA GLY A 37 -16.89 -3.48 15.69
C GLY A 37 -17.17 -1.99 15.95
N LEU A 38 -16.18 -1.23 16.43
CA LEU A 38 -16.30 0.23 16.61
C LEU A 38 -16.32 1.00 15.27
N ARG A 39 -15.89 0.38 14.16
CA ARG A 39 -15.95 0.96 12.81
C ARG A 39 -17.35 0.84 12.22
N GLN A 40 -18.31 1.48 12.89
CA GLN A 40 -19.73 1.50 12.47
C GLN A 40 -19.94 2.26 11.15
N ASP A 41 -19.00 3.15 10.82
CA ASP A 41 -18.90 3.87 9.54
C ASP A 41 -18.40 2.99 8.39
N SER A 42 -18.12 1.70 8.64
CA SER A 42 -17.50 0.79 7.68
C SER A 42 -16.11 1.23 7.19
N SER A 43 -15.40 2.05 7.96
CA SER A 43 -13.99 2.35 7.68
C SER A 43 -13.16 1.05 7.67
N ASN A 44 -12.09 1.04 6.87
CA ASN A 44 -11.22 -0.12 6.72
C ASN A 44 -10.08 -0.12 7.75
N MET A 45 -9.63 -1.32 8.13
CA MET A 45 -8.42 -1.52 8.95
C MET A 45 -7.16 -1.48 8.08
N ASP A 46 -6.01 -1.18 8.66
CA ASP A 46 -4.72 -1.38 7.98
C ASP A 46 -4.48 -2.89 7.77
N PRO A 47 -4.32 -3.37 6.52
CA PRO A 47 -4.07 -4.78 6.26
C PRO A 47 -2.64 -5.21 6.64
N MET A 48 -1.69 -4.28 6.73
CA MET A 48 -0.26 -4.59 6.84
C MET A 48 0.12 -5.35 8.11
N PRO A 49 -0.36 -4.98 9.32
CA PRO A 49 -0.13 -5.78 10.52
C PRO A 49 -0.56 -7.25 10.36
N SER A 50 -1.66 -7.48 9.64
CA SER A 50 -2.15 -8.84 9.38
C SER A 50 -1.22 -9.60 8.42
N TRP A 51 -0.81 -8.99 7.31
CA TRP A 51 0.08 -9.62 6.34
C TRP A 51 1.49 -9.86 6.88
N ILE A 52 2.03 -8.93 7.68
CA ILE A 52 3.32 -9.09 8.39
C ILE A 52 3.26 -10.30 9.35
N CYS A 53 2.11 -10.55 9.97
CA CYS A 53 1.87 -11.75 10.78
C CYS A 53 1.53 -13.01 9.96
N GLY A 54 1.54 -12.93 8.62
CA GLY A 54 1.22 -14.03 7.72
C GLY A 54 -0.25 -14.43 7.66
N VAL A 55 -1.16 -13.60 8.17
CA VAL A 55 -2.62 -13.81 8.09
C VAL A 55 -3.07 -13.76 6.63
N GLN A 56 -3.84 -14.76 6.22
CA GLN A 56 -4.19 -14.98 4.81
C GLN A 56 -5.50 -14.29 4.41
N SER A 57 -6.51 -14.34 5.28
CA SER A 57 -7.83 -13.76 5.01
C SER A 57 -8.01 -12.46 5.77
N VAL A 58 -7.55 -11.35 5.21
CA VAL A 58 -7.75 -10.01 5.79
C VAL A 58 -9.06 -9.45 5.26
N ALA A 59 -10.12 -9.49 6.07
CA ALA A 59 -11.44 -9.05 5.66
C ALA A 59 -11.53 -7.52 5.66
N MET A 60 -12.10 -6.98 4.59
CA MET A 60 -12.26 -5.54 4.36
C MET A 60 -13.72 -5.21 4.05
N ASN A 61 -14.11 -3.97 4.29
CA ASN A 61 -15.35 -3.36 3.84
C ASN A 61 -15.16 -2.89 2.38
N MET A 62 -15.49 -3.76 1.43
CA MET A 62 -15.29 -3.50 -0.03
C MET A 62 -16.12 -2.32 -0.55
N GLN A 63 -17.18 -1.93 0.16
CA GLN A 63 -18.02 -0.77 -0.17
C GLN A 63 -17.36 0.57 0.15
N THR A 64 -16.31 0.59 0.97
CA THR A 64 -15.64 1.81 1.44
C THR A 64 -14.29 1.93 0.75
N ALA A 65 -14.25 2.72 -0.33
CA ALA A 65 -13.00 3.10 -0.98
C ALA A 65 -12.08 3.88 -0.03
N GLY A 66 -10.78 3.85 -0.31
CA GLY A 66 -9.77 4.54 0.47
C GLY A 66 -8.47 3.76 0.55
N GLU A 67 -7.47 4.40 1.18
CA GLU A 67 -6.07 3.95 1.20
C GLU A 67 -5.90 2.46 1.48
N TYR A 68 -6.52 1.94 2.55
CA TYR A 68 -6.36 0.52 2.91
C TYR A 68 -6.97 -0.45 1.91
N LEU A 69 -8.07 -0.06 1.24
CA LEU A 69 -8.63 -0.87 0.17
C LEU A 69 -7.77 -0.76 -1.10
N ASP A 70 -7.14 0.39 -1.35
CA ASP A 70 -6.16 0.57 -2.42
C ASP A 70 -4.98 -0.40 -2.27
N LEU A 71 -4.45 -0.56 -1.04
CA LEU A 71 -3.38 -1.51 -0.74
C LEU A 71 -3.79 -2.95 -1.07
N VAL A 72 -5.01 -3.34 -0.69
CA VAL A 72 -5.57 -4.67 -0.96
C VAL A 72 -5.75 -4.88 -2.45
N ASN A 73 -6.35 -3.93 -3.15
CA ASN A 73 -6.52 -3.98 -4.60
C ASN A 73 -5.15 -4.03 -5.30
N GLY A 74 -4.17 -3.27 -4.85
CA GLY A 74 -2.80 -3.29 -5.36
C GLY A 74 -2.13 -4.65 -5.23
N LEU A 75 -2.19 -5.26 -4.03
CA LEU A 75 -1.63 -6.60 -3.79
C LEU A 75 -2.29 -7.66 -4.67
N PHE A 76 -3.62 -7.70 -4.72
CA PHE A 76 -4.36 -8.75 -5.40
C PHE A 76 -4.50 -8.56 -6.92
N ARG A 77 -3.98 -7.48 -7.50
CA ARG A 77 -3.81 -7.33 -8.96
C ARG A 77 -2.79 -8.31 -9.54
N ILE A 78 -1.85 -8.80 -8.73
CA ILE A 78 -0.82 -9.74 -9.19
C ILE A 78 -1.40 -11.15 -9.32
N ASN A 79 -0.59 -12.08 -9.88
CA ASN A 79 -1.01 -13.47 -10.08
C ASN A 79 -2.33 -13.58 -10.89
N GLY A 80 -2.47 -12.72 -11.90
CA GLY A 80 -3.63 -12.67 -12.78
C GLY A 80 -4.93 -12.20 -12.11
N GLY A 81 -4.88 -11.57 -10.93
CA GLY A 81 -6.08 -11.09 -10.26
C GLY A 81 -6.93 -12.18 -9.63
N CYS A 82 -6.39 -13.38 -9.41
CA CYS A 82 -7.19 -14.55 -9.01
C CYS A 82 -7.65 -14.54 -7.55
N GLY A 83 -7.28 -13.54 -6.75
CA GLY A 83 -7.59 -13.44 -5.33
C GLY A 83 -6.66 -14.23 -4.41
N TYR A 84 -5.64 -14.90 -4.95
CA TYR A 84 -4.63 -15.62 -4.18
C TYR A 84 -3.22 -15.16 -4.54
N VAL A 85 -2.45 -14.77 -3.53
CA VAL A 85 -1.04 -14.38 -3.63
C VAL A 85 -0.21 -15.27 -2.71
N LEU A 86 0.84 -15.89 -3.24
CA LEU A 86 1.73 -16.73 -2.45
C LEU A 86 2.49 -15.89 -1.42
N LYS A 87 2.51 -16.35 -0.16
CA LYS A 87 3.27 -15.68 0.90
C LYS A 87 4.78 -15.73 0.61
N PRO A 88 5.56 -14.72 1.06
CA PRO A 88 7.02 -14.79 1.13
C PRO A 88 7.50 -16.05 1.85
N LYS A 89 8.65 -16.60 1.42
CA LYS A 89 9.21 -17.84 1.99
C LYS A 89 9.38 -17.76 3.50
N THR A 90 9.83 -16.62 4.02
CA THR A 90 9.94 -16.34 5.46
C THR A 90 8.65 -16.64 6.23
N LEU A 91 7.50 -16.20 5.71
CA LEU A 91 6.18 -16.42 6.34
C LEU A 91 5.62 -17.83 6.09
N ILE A 92 6.10 -18.52 5.06
CA ILE A 92 5.82 -19.95 4.82
C ILE A 92 6.59 -20.80 5.82
N ASP A 93 7.84 -20.44 6.11
CA ASP A 93 8.70 -21.14 7.07
C ASP A 93 8.37 -20.78 8.53
N GLY A 94 7.48 -19.80 8.74
CA GLY A 94 6.95 -19.42 10.06
C GLY A 94 7.81 -18.44 10.84
N PHE A 95 8.70 -17.72 10.15
CA PHE A 95 9.52 -16.66 10.75
C PHE A 95 8.79 -15.32 10.71
N ASP A 96 8.98 -14.51 11.75
CA ASP A 96 8.47 -13.14 11.79
C ASP A 96 9.45 -12.22 11.03
N PRO A 97 8.99 -11.52 9.98
CA PRO A 97 9.86 -10.69 9.14
C PRO A 97 10.43 -9.47 9.88
N ARG A 98 9.94 -9.16 11.09
CA ARG A 98 10.44 -8.06 11.93
C ARG A 98 11.63 -8.47 12.80
N MET A 99 11.90 -9.77 12.93
CA MET A 99 13.07 -10.25 13.67
C MET A 99 14.36 -9.71 13.03
N PRO A 100 15.31 -9.14 13.80
CA PRO A 100 16.53 -8.56 13.26
C PRO A 100 17.35 -9.49 12.37
N GLU A 101 17.29 -10.79 12.64
CA GLU A 101 17.98 -11.84 11.88
C GLU A 101 17.41 -11.99 10.46
N VAL A 102 16.16 -11.57 10.25
CA VAL A 102 15.38 -11.70 9.00
C VAL A 102 15.27 -10.36 8.27
N SER A 103 14.98 -9.28 9.01
CA SER A 103 14.75 -7.94 8.43
C SER A 103 16.00 -7.33 7.81
N ASN A 104 17.19 -7.77 8.24
CA ASN A 104 18.48 -7.33 7.71
C ASN A 104 19.01 -8.21 6.57
N THR A 105 18.38 -9.36 6.28
CA THR A 105 18.89 -10.29 5.27
C THR A 105 18.61 -9.83 3.85
N ILE A 106 17.46 -9.17 3.63
CA ILE A 106 17.02 -8.72 2.31
C ILE A 106 16.70 -7.24 2.37
N VAL A 107 17.67 -6.44 1.94
CA VAL A 107 17.55 -4.99 1.80
C VAL A 107 17.63 -4.64 0.31
N LYS A 108 16.64 -3.91 -0.19
CA LYS A 108 16.63 -3.41 -1.57
C LYS A 108 16.55 -1.89 -1.55
N ARG A 109 17.37 -1.20 -2.34
CA ARG A 109 17.20 0.24 -2.52
C ARG A 109 16.28 0.49 -3.70
N LEU A 110 15.26 1.31 -3.47
CA LEU A 110 14.27 1.70 -4.45
C LEU A 110 14.39 3.21 -4.67
N SER A 111 14.72 3.61 -5.89
CA SER A 111 14.68 5.02 -6.29
C SER A 111 13.46 5.28 -7.16
N VAL A 112 12.62 6.24 -6.76
CA VAL A 112 11.40 6.64 -7.47
C VAL A 112 11.54 8.09 -7.88
N GLY A 113 11.63 8.33 -9.19
CA GLY A 113 11.57 9.66 -9.78
C GLY A 113 10.17 9.93 -10.32
N VAL A 114 9.47 10.95 -9.80
CA VAL A 114 8.22 11.43 -10.39
C VAL A 114 8.59 12.52 -11.38
N ILE A 115 8.09 12.43 -12.64
CA ILE A 115 8.52 13.31 -13.73
C ILE A 115 7.43 14.31 -14.15
N SER A 116 6.20 13.84 -14.35
CA SER A 116 5.09 14.71 -14.74
C SER A 116 3.75 14.02 -14.53
N GLY A 117 2.69 14.80 -14.32
CA GLY A 117 1.30 14.34 -14.40
C GLY A 117 0.67 14.73 -15.74
N GLN A 118 -0.23 13.90 -16.26
CA GLN A 118 -1.00 14.15 -17.49
C GLN A 118 -2.49 13.96 -17.22
N TYR A 119 -3.31 14.90 -17.68
CA TYR A 119 -4.78 14.83 -17.62
C TYR A 119 -5.33 14.51 -16.23
N LEU A 120 -4.72 15.07 -15.18
CA LEU A 120 -5.21 14.88 -13.81
C LEU A 120 -6.60 15.51 -13.65
N PRO A 121 -7.58 14.81 -13.06
CA PRO A 121 -8.92 15.33 -12.86
C PRO A 121 -8.92 16.46 -11.84
N LYS A 122 -9.71 17.51 -12.09
CA LYS A 122 -9.93 18.57 -11.11
C LYS A 122 -10.86 18.11 -10.02
N THR A 123 -10.48 18.32 -8.76
CA THR A 123 -11.28 17.99 -7.57
C THR A 123 -12.23 19.13 -7.19
N SER A 124 -11.89 20.38 -7.50
CA SER A 124 -12.71 21.56 -7.24
C SER A 124 -13.16 22.29 -8.52
N THR A 125 -14.28 23.02 -8.44
CA THR A 125 -14.81 23.87 -9.53
C THR A 125 -14.12 25.23 -9.62
N ALA A 126 -13.26 25.57 -8.65
CA ALA A 126 -12.51 26.82 -8.66
C ALA A 126 -11.46 26.78 -9.80
N SER A 127 -11.08 27.96 -10.28
CA SER A 127 -10.15 28.13 -11.41
C SER A 127 -8.71 27.70 -11.12
N ASP A 128 -8.47 27.04 -10.00
CA ASP A 128 -7.13 26.73 -9.55
C ASP A 128 -6.52 25.58 -10.36
N VAL A 129 -5.21 25.69 -10.52
CA VAL A 129 -4.36 24.65 -11.09
C VAL A 129 -4.23 23.60 -9.99
N ILE A 130 -4.42 22.33 -10.34
CA ILE A 130 -4.23 21.22 -9.40
C ILE A 130 -2.81 21.33 -8.85
N ASP A 131 -2.65 21.27 -7.54
CA ASP A 131 -1.36 21.21 -6.83
C ASP A 131 -1.09 19.76 -6.39
N PRO A 132 -0.68 18.87 -7.32
CA PRO A 132 -0.51 17.44 -7.06
C PRO A 132 0.56 17.15 -5.99
N SER A 133 0.16 16.59 -4.85
CA SER A 133 1.06 15.94 -3.88
C SER A 133 1.10 14.43 -4.15
N THR A 134 2.28 13.79 -4.19
CA THR A 134 2.39 12.32 -4.39
C THR A 134 2.85 11.61 -3.12
N GLU A 135 1.95 10.95 -2.41
CA GLU A 135 2.35 10.15 -1.25
C GLU A 135 2.83 8.77 -1.68
N ILE A 136 4.04 8.39 -1.23
CA ILE A 136 4.62 7.05 -1.37
C ILE A 136 4.48 6.29 -0.06
N ILE A 137 3.46 5.45 0.06
CA ILE A 137 3.29 4.61 1.25
C ILE A 137 4.00 3.29 1.01
N MET A 138 5.06 3.06 1.79
CA MET A 138 5.70 1.76 1.92
C MET A 138 5.28 1.15 3.25
N PRO A 139 4.64 -0.02 3.24
CA PRO A 139 3.94 -0.47 4.42
C PRO A 139 4.83 -1.06 5.53
N VAL A 140 6.12 -1.24 5.28
CA VAL A 140 7.12 -1.66 6.29
C VAL A 140 7.88 -0.45 6.86
N GLN A 141 7.78 0.72 6.22
CA GLN A 141 8.40 1.97 6.65
C GLN A 141 7.60 3.13 6.05
N VAL A 142 6.59 3.61 6.78
CA VAL A 142 5.77 4.74 6.35
C VAL A 142 6.68 5.95 6.15
N CYS A 143 6.90 6.35 4.89
CA CYS A 143 7.62 7.57 4.53
C CYS A 143 6.62 8.46 3.79
N CYS A 144 5.80 9.19 4.54
CA CYS A 144 4.94 10.21 3.95
C CYS A 144 5.84 11.37 3.51
N CYS A 145 5.92 11.61 2.22
CA CYS A 145 6.53 12.81 1.68
C CYS A 145 5.41 13.69 1.12
N ASP A 146 5.14 14.80 1.81
CA ASP A 146 4.19 15.82 1.35
C ASP A 146 4.86 16.74 0.34
N PHE A 147 4.11 17.09 -0.70
CA PHE A 147 4.62 17.67 -1.93
C PHE A 147 3.70 18.80 -2.41
N ARG A 148 4.24 19.96 -2.84
CA ARG A 148 3.49 21.12 -3.38
C ARG A 148 4.02 21.50 -4.78
N PHE A 149 3.25 21.44 -5.87
CA PHE A 149 3.87 21.32 -7.22
C PHE A 149 3.21 21.95 -8.46
N ASN A 150 4.10 22.42 -9.35
CA ASN A 150 3.90 22.66 -10.79
C ASN A 150 4.20 21.39 -11.63
N PRO A 151 3.64 21.24 -12.86
CA PRO A 151 3.54 19.96 -13.59
C PRO A 151 4.83 19.32 -14.16
N GLN A 152 6.02 19.84 -13.88
CA GLN A 152 7.30 19.16 -14.16
C GLN A 152 7.95 18.77 -12.84
N PHE A 153 7.79 17.51 -12.46
CA PHE A 153 8.48 16.91 -11.34
C PHE A 153 9.85 16.47 -11.85
N ASN A 154 10.93 16.81 -11.17
CA ASN A 154 12.26 16.25 -11.47
C ASN A 154 12.89 15.80 -10.15
N GLU A 155 12.06 15.24 -9.28
CA GLU A 155 12.45 14.81 -7.95
C GLU A 155 12.61 13.30 -7.92
N THR A 156 13.66 12.84 -7.26
CA THR A 156 13.95 11.42 -7.08
C THR A 156 14.08 11.12 -5.60
N PHE A 157 13.29 10.17 -5.14
CA PHE A 157 13.28 9.69 -3.77
C PHE A 157 13.99 8.36 -3.72
N THR A 158 14.78 8.11 -2.67
CA THR A 158 15.43 6.82 -2.48
C THR A 158 15.04 6.24 -1.14
N PHE A 159 14.58 5.00 -1.18
CA PHE A 159 14.06 4.27 -0.05
C PHE A 159 14.88 3.01 0.16
N THR A 160 15.20 2.72 1.42
CA THR A 160 15.83 1.45 1.82
C THR A 160 14.72 0.52 2.31
N LEU A 161 14.42 -0.51 1.53
CA LEU A 161 13.36 -1.46 1.83
C LEU A 161 13.91 -2.62 2.63
N HIS A 162 13.50 -2.71 3.90
CA HIS A 162 13.62 -3.93 4.68
C HIS A 162 12.48 -4.87 4.33
N PHE A 163 12.79 -6.09 3.92
CA PHE A 163 11.81 -7.10 3.51
C PHE A 163 10.92 -6.69 2.31
N PRO A 164 11.52 -6.47 1.12
CA PRO A 164 10.82 -5.98 -0.07
C PRO A 164 9.71 -6.91 -0.59
N GLU A 165 9.68 -8.18 -0.15
CA GLU A 165 8.64 -9.15 -0.55
C GLU A 165 7.24 -8.82 -0.02
N LEU A 166 7.12 -8.02 1.04
CA LEU A 166 5.84 -7.48 1.53
C LEU A 166 5.65 -5.99 1.22
N ALA A 167 6.63 -5.34 0.60
CA ALA A 167 6.54 -3.92 0.32
C ALA A 167 5.57 -3.65 -0.84
N LEU A 168 4.65 -2.71 -0.60
CA LEU A 168 3.82 -2.08 -1.62
C LEU A 168 4.36 -0.68 -1.88
N LEU A 169 4.24 -0.23 -3.13
CA LEU A 169 4.45 1.14 -3.54
C LEU A 169 3.09 1.71 -3.95
N ARG A 170 2.57 2.65 -3.16
CA ARG A 170 1.38 3.43 -3.51
C ARG A 170 1.80 4.79 -4.02
N PHE A 171 1.28 5.23 -5.15
CA PHE A 171 1.33 6.60 -5.61
C PHE A 171 -0.04 7.21 -5.29
N CYS A 172 -0.10 8.32 -4.56
CA CYS A 172 -1.36 9.00 -4.32
C CYS A 172 -1.22 10.47 -4.64
N VAL A 173 -1.89 10.90 -5.70
CA VAL A 173 -2.00 12.29 -6.14
C VAL A 173 -3.14 12.95 -5.37
N LYS A 174 -2.87 14.06 -4.68
CA LYS A 174 -3.88 14.91 -4.03
C LYS A 174 -3.76 16.35 -4.52
N ASP A 175 -4.87 17.07 -4.57
CA ASP A 175 -4.90 18.51 -4.82
C ASP A 175 -4.68 19.23 -3.48
N PHE A 176 -3.60 20.00 -3.38
CA PHE A 176 -3.26 20.70 -2.15
C PHE A 176 -4.20 21.89 -1.93
N ASP A 177 -4.84 21.95 -0.76
CA ASP A 177 -5.60 23.11 -0.31
C ASP A 177 -4.90 23.73 0.91
N SER A 178 -4.54 25.01 0.81
CA SER A 178 -3.92 25.74 1.93
C SER A 178 -4.83 25.96 3.13
N THR A 179 -6.15 25.83 2.94
CA THR A 179 -7.19 26.16 3.93
C THR A 179 -8.01 24.97 4.40
N SER A 180 -7.99 23.86 3.65
CA SER A 180 -8.75 22.65 3.97
C SER A 180 -7.91 21.38 3.82
N ALA A 181 -8.53 20.21 3.89
CA ALA A 181 -7.82 18.95 3.70
C ALA A 181 -7.56 18.74 2.20
N ASN A 182 -6.38 18.24 1.85
CA ASN A 182 -6.04 17.97 0.45
C ASN A 182 -7.04 16.98 -0.19
N ASP A 183 -7.55 17.34 -1.36
CA ASP A 183 -8.55 16.52 -2.06
C ASP A 183 -7.88 15.37 -2.81
N PHE A 184 -8.51 14.20 -2.79
CA PHE A 184 -8.00 13.06 -3.56
C PHE A 184 -8.18 13.27 -5.06
N VAL A 185 -7.08 13.19 -5.83
CA VAL A 185 -7.10 13.27 -7.30
C VAL A 185 -7.04 11.87 -7.91
N GLY A 186 -6.13 11.04 -7.44
CA GLY A 186 -6.03 9.66 -7.89
C GLY A 186 -4.92 8.87 -7.21
N GLU A 187 -4.94 7.55 -7.35
CA GLU A 187 -3.91 6.67 -6.80
C GLU A 187 -3.55 5.51 -7.70
N TYR A 188 -2.40 4.91 -7.44
CA TYR A 188 -2.06 3.61 -7.97
C TYR A 188 -1.17 2.85 -6.99
N THR A 189 -1.56 1.62 -6.65
CA THR A 189 -0.78 0.77 -5.75
C THR A 189 -0.27 -0.50 -6.44
N VAL A 190 0.99 -0.86 -6.21
CA VAL A 190 1.65 -2.04 -6.79
C VAL A 190 2.67 -2.67 -5.84
N PRO A 191 2.77 -4.01 -5.74
CA PRO A 191 3.84 -4.67 -4.99
C PRO A 191 5.21 -4.38 -5.59
N VAL A 192 6.19 -4.07 -4.75
CA VAL A 192 7.55 -3.67 -5.19
C VAL A 192 8.20 -4.73 -6.09
N ASN A 193 7.99 -6.01 -5.78
CA ASN A 193 8.51 -7.13 -6.57
C ASN A 193 7.86 -7.28 -7.95
N SER A 194 6.73 -6.62 -8.19
CA SER A 194 6.02 -6.63 -9.48
C SER A 194 6.36 -5.42 -10.36
N ILE A 195 7.21 -4.51 -9.87
CA ILE A 195 7.61 -3.31 -10.60
C ILE A 195 8.80 -3.60 -11.50
N ARG A 196 8.74 -3.12 -12.74
CA ARG A 196 9.87 -3.10 -13.67
C ARG A 196 10.62 -1.76 -13.55
N GLY A 197 11.95 -1.82 -13.49
CA GLY A 197 12.78 -0.62 -13.54
C GLY A 197 12.77 0.06 -14.92
N GLY A 198 12.98 1.37 -14.92
CA GLY A 198 12.96 2.22 -16.11
C GLY A 198 11.90 3.32 -16.04
N TYR A 199 11.60 3.91 -17.20
CA TYR A 199 10.54 4.90 -17.35
C TYR A 199 9.20 4.20 -17.60
N SER A 200 8.13 4.67 -16.98
CA SER A 200 6.79 4.11 -17.15
C SER A 200 5.72 5.17 -16.92
N HIS A 201 4.63 5.09 -17.70
CA HIS A 201 3.39 5.79 -17.38
C HIS A 201 2.55 4.91 -16.46
N ILE A 202 2.11 5.47 -15.34
CA ILE A 202 1.20 4.84 -14.40
C ILE A 202 -0.17 5.50 -14.57
N ARG A 203 -1.18 4.70 -14.92
CA ARG A 203 -2.57 5.12 -14.96
C ARG A 203 -3.12 5.19 -13.53
N LEU A 204 -3.75 6.31 -13.20
CA LEU A 204 -4.30 6.53 -11.88
C LEU A 204 -5.73 5.97 -11.80
N ASN A 205 -6.09 5.48 -10.62
CA ASN A 205 -7.44 5.23 -10.22
C ASN A 205 -8.00 6.53 -9.64
N THR A 206 -9.10 7.06 -10.17
CA THR A 206 -9.65 8.37 -9.82
C THR A 206 -11.11 8.27 -9.35
N GLY A 207 -11.64 9.39 -8.87
CA GLY A 207 -13.03 9.50 -8.41
C GLY A 207 -13.32 8.77 -7.11
N TYR A 208 -14.57 8.84 -6.63
CA TYR A 208 -14.98 8.30 -5.33
C TYR A 208 -14.76 6.79 -5.20
N ALA A 209 -14.94 6.04 -6.29
CA ALA A 209 -14.81 4.58 -6.29
C ALA A 209 -13.37 4.09 -6.57
N HIS A 210 -12.41 5.00 -6.77
CA HIS A 210 -11.01 4.68 -7.11
C HIS A 210 -10.95 3.70 -8.29
N THR A 211 -11.53 4.10 -9.42
CA THR A 211 -11.57 3.30 -10.65
C THR A 211 -10.54 3.79 -11.65
N VAL A 212 -9.99 2.87 -12.46
CA VAL A 212 -8.98 3.21 -13.48
C VAL A 212 -9.48 4.32 -14.40
N ASP A 213 -8.67 5.37 -14.55
CA ASP A 213 -8.88 6.46 -15.49
C ASP A 213 -7.98 6.26 -16.72
N GLU A 214 -8.59 6.22 -17.91
CA GLU A 214 -7.86 6.00 -19.16
C GLU A 214 -6.99 7.19 -19.58
N CYS A 215 -7.26 8.38 -19.03
CA CYS A 215 -6.60 9.62 -19.37
C CYS A 215 -5.57 10.02 -18.31
N ALA A 216 -5.93 9.97 -17.03
CA ALA A 216 -5.10 10.43 -15.94
C ALA A 216 -3.87 9.53 -15.73
N SER A 217 -2.67 10.09 -15.85
CA SER A 217 -1.44 9.34 -15.63
C SER A 217 -0.31 10.15 -15.01
N ILE A 218 0.64 9.46 -14.41
CA ILE A 218 1.93 10.03 -14.01
C ILE A 218 3.06 9.34 -14.77
N LEU A 219 4.04 10.11 -15.24
CA LEU A 219 5.30 9.59 -15.78
C LEU A 219 6.29 9.46 -14.62
N VAL A 220 6.81 8.26 -14.43
CA VAL A 220 7.80 7.96 -13.39
C VAL A 220 9.03 7.27 -13.96
N ARG A 221 10.14 7.38 -13.25
CA ARG A 221 11.34 6.57 -13.43
C ARG A 221 11.60 5.79 -12.15
N ILE A 222 11.60 4.46 -12.24
CA ILE A 222 11.90 3.61 -11.10
C ILE A 222 13.25 2.92 -11.32
N ALA A 223 14.11 2.93 -10.32
CA ALA A 223 15.38 2.20 -10.33
C ALA A 223 15.51 1.35 -9.06
N PHE A 224 16.16 0.21 -9.22
CA PHE A 224 16.52 -0.68 -8.12
C PHE A 224 18.03 -0.73 -8.03
N GLU A 225 18.57 -0.59 -6.83
CA GLU A 225 19.99 -0.77 -6.53
C GLU A 225 20.21 -1.91 -5.53
#